data_AF-C5M2H9-F1
#
_entry.id   AF-C5M2H9-F1
#
_cell.length_a   1.000
_cell.length_b   1.000
_cell.length_c   1.000
_cell.angle_alpha   90.00
_cell.angle_beta   90.00
_cell.angle_gamma   90.00
#
_symmetry.space_group_name_H-M   'P 1'
#
loop_
_entity.id
_entity.type
_entity.pdbx_description
1 polymer ?
#
loop_
_entity_poly.entity_id
_entity_poly.type
_entity_poly.pdbx_seq_one_letter_code
_entity_poly.pdbx_strand_id
1 'polypeptide(L)'
;MVAGRSYIVLLVTLITSVYSLGDFHIYHNNEFAVEACTGYLGKLVTFFNTTDKIGFCNVNNQPALGTMAECIELMPHKNARKEFLESCKKYKLTEEEYLAALQNATEFGFYDTKADKEFNKKKIFNKPILLTKKLVKAAWDSVATRRYNYNYAHWFGIALCCYWYFVVFVAAICNLTYFLFPSFVKSMKGWYCQCLQKVFHFASYV
;
A
#
# COMPACT_ATOMS: atom_id res chain seq x y z
N MET A 1 -3.87 2.34 47.10
CA MET A 1 -3.69 1.34 46.02
C MET A 1 -4.02 1.86 44.61
N VAL A 2 -4.25 3.17 44.40
CA VAL A 2 -4.60 3.73 43.08
C VAL A 2 -3.37 4.10 42.24
N ALA A 3 -2.27 4.53 42.87
CA ALA A 3 -1.06 4.98 42.18
C ALA A 3 -0.37 3.87 41.36
N GLY A 4 -0.29 2.63 41.87
CA GLY A 4 0.36 1.51 41.17
C GLY A 4 -0.34 1.09 39.86
N ARG A 5 -1.67 1.29 39.77
CA ARG A 5 -2.44 0.99 38.55
C ARG A 5 -2.21 2.01 37.43
N SER A 6 -1.91 3.27 37.76
CA SER A 6 -1.61 4.32 36.77
C SER A 6 -0.30 4.08 36.03
N TYR A 7 0.75 3.60 36.71
CA TYR A 7 2.04 3.33 36.08
C TYR A 7 1.97 2.20 35.07
N ILE A 8 1.17 1.16 35.33
CA ILE A 8 0.98 0.03 34.41
C ILE A 8 0.30 0.49 33.11
N VAL A 9 -0.73 1.35 33.21
CA VAL A 9 -1.43 1.90 32.04
C VAL A 9 -0.50 2.78 31.20
N LEU A 10 0.32 3.62 31.85
CA LEU A 10 1.29 4.50 31.19
C LEU A 10 2.42 3.70 30.50
N LEU A 11 2.85 2.60 31.11
CA LEU A 11 3.84 1.70 30.51
C LEU A 11 3.26 0.98 29.28
N VAL A 12 2.01 0.52 29.36
CA VAL A 12 1.34 -0.19 28.25
C VAL A 12 1.10 0.74 27.07
N THR A 13 0.72 2.01 27.28
CA THR A 13 0.53 2.99 26.19
C THR A 13 1.84 3.40 25.52
N LEU A 14 2.95 3.48 26.27
CA LEU A 14 4.26 3.72 25.69
C LEU A 14 4.73 2.54 24.84
N ILE A 15 4.50 1.31 25.31
CA ILE A 15 4.93 0.09 24.62
C ILE A 15 4.14 -0.12 23.30
N THR A 16 2.84 0.16 23.26
CA THR A 16 2.03 -0.02 22.03
C THR A 16 2.41 0.92 20.89
N SER A 17 2.94 2.12 21.20
CA SER A 17 3.40 3.07 20.18
C SER A 17 4.61 2.57 19.38
N VAL A 18 5.43 1.68 19.96
CA VAL A 18 6.64 1.14 19.32
C VAL A 18 6.31 0.03 18.31
N TYR A 19 5.20 -0.69 18.49
CA TYR A 19 4.78 -1.76 17.59
C TYR A 19 4.16 -1.28 16.27
N SER A 20 3.78 0.01 16.16
CA SER A 20 3.19 0.54 14.91
C SER A 20 4.21 1.03 13.88
N LEU A 21 5.52 1.00 14.21
CA LEU A 21 6.59 1.43 13.30
C LEU A 21 6.89 0.42 12.18
N GLY A 22 6.27 -0.76 12.21
CA GLY A 22 6.69 -1.91 11.40
C GLY A 22 6.27 -1.93 9.94
N ASP A 23 5.19 -1.26 9.51
CA ASP A 23 4.75 -1.37 8.10
C ASP A 23 3.81 -0.23 7.63
N PHE A 24 4.13 1.02 7.96
CA PHE A 24 3.43 2.16 7.36
C PHE A 24 4.01 2.44 5.97
N HIS A 25 3.42 1.85 4.94
CA HIS A 25 3.81 2.07 3.56
C HIS A 25 2.74 2.87 2.81
N ILE A 26 3.03 4.13 2.49
CA ILE A 26 2.21 4.91 1.56
C ILE A 26 2.63 4.51 0.15
N TYR A 27 1.71 3.87 -0.57
CA TYR A 27 1.98 3.44 -1.92
C TYR A 27 1.96 4.63 -2.89
N HIS A 28 2.96 4.71 -3.76
CA HIS A 28 3.07 5.75 -4.77
C HIS A 28 2.83 5.19 -6.18
N ASN A 29 2.42 6.06 -7.10
CA ASN A 29 2.08 5.67 -8.49
C ASN A 29 3.21 4.93 -9.21
N ASN A 30 4.46 5.17 -8.80
CA ASN A 30 5.65 4.56 -9.38
C ASN A 30 5.79 3.05 -9.10
N GLU A 31 4.99 2.50 -8.18
CA GLU A 31 5.01 1.07 -7.85
C GLU A 31 3.92 0.30 -8.60
N PHE A 32 2.96 1.00 -9.20
CA PHE A 32 1.76 0.38 -9.74
C PHE A 32 2.02 -0.33 -11.06
N ALA A 33 2.96 0.16 -11.87
CA ALA A 33 3.18 -0.36 -13.22
C ALA A 33 3.72 -1.79 -13.18
N VAL A 34 4.78 -1.99 -12.41
CA VAL A 34 5.43 -3.29 -12.22
C VAL A 34 4.47 -4.28 -11.56
N GLU A 35 3.74 -3.85 -10.53
CA GLU A 35 2.77 -4.69 -9.84
C GLU A 35 1.61 -5.10 -10.77
N ALA A 36 1.06 -4.16 -11.53
CA ALA A 36 -0.04 -4.43 -12.45
C ALA A 36 0.36 -5.40 -13.56
N CYS A 37 1.53 -5.20 -14.18
CA CYS A 37 2.03 -6.10 -15.19
C CYS A 37 2.36 -7.48 -14.62
N THR A 38 3.04 -7.56 -13.48
CA THR A 38 3.35 -8.84 -12.81
C THR A 38 2.08 -9.61 -12.48
N GLY A 39 1.09 -8.94 -11.88
CA GLY A 39 -0.18 -9.57 -11.49
C GLY A 39 -1.06 -9.96 -12.69
N TYR A 40 -1.01 -9.19 -13.78
CA TYR A 40 -1.70 -9.51 -15.01
C TYR A 40 -1.07 -10.71 -15.73
N LEU A 41 0.25 -10.67 -15.95
CA LEU A 41 1.00 -11.73 -16.62
C LEU A 41 0.94 -13.05 -15.84
N GLY A 42 1.05 -13.00 -14.51
CA GLY A 42 0.91 -14.19 -13.67
C GLY A 42 -0.45 -14.89 -13.74
N LYS A 43 -1.52 -14.20 -14.18
CA LYS A 43 -2.84 -14.81 -14.44
C LYS A 43 -2.99 -15.37 -15.86
N LEU A 44 -2.16 -14.87 -16.78
CA LEU A 44 -2.17 -15.28 -18.17
C LEU A 44 -1.29 -16.51 -18.39
N VAL A 45 -0.08 -16.53 -17.84
CA VAL A 45 0.93 -17.53 -18.13
C VAL A 45 1.90 -17.77 -16.99
N THR A 46 2.53 -18.93 -17.00
CA THR A 46 3.68 -19.26 -16.15
C THR A 46 4.97 -19.14 -16.97
N PHE A 47 5.72 -18.05 -16.76
CA PHE A 47 7.05 -17.85 -17.37
C PHE A 47 8.20 -18.44 -16.54
N PHE A 48 7.96 -18.64 -15.25
CA PHE A 48 9.00 -19.01 -14.30
C PHE A 48 8.53 -20.17 -13.42
N ASN A 49 9.48 -20.95 -12.92
CA ASN A 49 9.19 -21.89 -11.85
C ASN A 49 9.07 -21.14 -10.51
N THR A 50 8.43 -21.75 -9.52
CA THR A 50 8.24 -21.14 -8.18
C THR A 50 9.54 -20.85 -7.44
N THR A 51 10.66 -21.42 -7.90
CA THR A 51 12.00 -21.25 -7.34
C THR A 51 12.80 -20.12 -7.99
N ASP A 52 12.32 -19.52 -9.09
CA ASP A 52 13.04 -18.43 -9.77
C ASP A 52 12.91 -17.14 -8.96
N LYS A 53 14.06 -16.63 -8.50
CA LYS A 53 14.14 -15.39 -7.73
C LYS A 53 14.31 -14.15 -8.61
N ILE A 54 14.78 -14.31 -9.85
CA ILE A 54 15.08 -13.20 -10.77
C ILE A 54 13.81 -12.75 -11.48
N GLY A 55 12.95 -13.71 -11.86
CA GLY A 55 11.66 -13.44 -12.48
C GLY A 55 11.79 -12.62 -13.76
N PHE A 56 10.96 -11.57 -13.89
CA PHE A 56 10.91 -10.73 -15.09
C PHE A 56 12.17 -9.91 -15.35
N CYS A 57 13.11 -9.82 -14.41
CA CYS A 57 14.39 -9.16 -14.61
C CYS A 57 15.45 -10.07 -15.27
N ASN A 58 15.11 -11.31 -15.63
CA ASN A 58 16.05 -12.28 -16.14
C ASN A 58 16.29 -12.09 -17.65
N VAL A 59 17.48 -11.59 -18.01
CA VAL A 59 17.91 -11.37 -19.40
C VAL A 59 17.97 -12.69 -20.20
N ASN A 60 18.19 -13.83 -19.54
CA ASN A 60 18.19 -15.13 -20.24
C ASN A 60 16.78 -15.59 -20.61
N ASN A 61 15.75 -15.08 -19.93
CA ASN A 61 14.35 -15.38 -20.24
C ASN A 61 13.74 -14.26 -21.09
N GLN A 62 14.26 -14.14 -22.32
CA GLN A 62 13.84 -13.15 -23.32
C GLN A 62 12.31 -13.14 -23.55
N PRO A 63 11.60 -14.28 -23.64
CA PRO A 63 10.13 -14.27 -23.80
C PRO A 63 9.39 -13.58 -22.65
N ALA A 64 9.83 -13.82 -21.41
CA ALA A 64 9.21 -13.25 -20.23
C ALA A 64 9.55 -11.76 -20.09
N LEU A 65 10.82 -11.40 -20.28
CA LEU A 65 11.28 -10.00 -20.25
C LEU A 65 10.63 -9.18 -21.37
N GLY A 66 10.54 -9.71 -22.59
CA GLY A 66 9.91 -9.04 -23.72
C GLY A 66 8.40 -8.83 -23.53
N THR A 67 7.69 -9.82 -22.98
CA THR A 67 6.25 -9.67 -22.65
C THR A 67 6.04 -8.66 -21.52
N MET A 68 6.94 -8.65 -20.53
CA MET A 68 6.90 -7.64 -19.47
C MET A 68 7.17 -6.24 -20.02
N ALA A 69 8.16 -6.09 -20.89
CA ALA A 69 8.48 -4.84 -21.56
C ALA A 69 7.29 -4.32 -22.37
N GLU A 70 6.63 -5.17 -23.16
CA GLU A 70 5.43 -4.79 -23.89
C GLU A 70 4.32 -4.32 -22.94
N CYS A 71 4.09 -5.03 -21.84
CA CYS A 71 3.10 -4.63 -20.84
C CYS A 71 3.41 -3.23 -20.27
N ILE A 72 4.67 -2.96 -19.98
CA ILE A 72 5.14 -1.68 -19.44
C ILE A 72 4.99 -0.55 -20.46
N GLU A 73 5.32 -0.76 -21.73
CA GLU A 73 5.14 0.26 -22.78
C GLU A 73 3.65 0.52 -23.11
N LEU A 74 2.78 -0.46 -22.89
CA LEU A 74 1.32 -0.31 -23.05
C LEU A 74 0.64 0.40 -21.87
N MET A 75 1.34 0.59 -20.75
CA MET A 75 0.80 1.23 -19.55
C MET A 75 0.54 2.72 -19.79
N PRO A 76 -0.51 3.31 -19.17
CA PRO A 76 -0.81 4.73 -19.29
C PRO A 76 0.20 5.64 -18.53
N HIS A 77 1.19 5.05 -17.85
CA HIS A 77 2.12 5.75 -16.96
C HIS A 77 3.46 6.02 -17.64
N LYS A 78 3.86 7.29 -17.76
CA LYS A 78 5.03 7.72 -18.57
C LYS A 78 6.37 7.23 -18.03
N ASN A 79 6.49 6.98 -16.72
CA ASN A 79 7.74 6.57 -16.09
C ASN A 79 7.83 5.06 -15.83
N ALA A 80 6.87 4.28 -16.33
CA ALA A 80 6.76 2.85 -16.05
C ALA A 80 8.03 2.07 -16.39
N ARG A 81 8.71 2.41 -17.50
CA ARG A 81 10.00 1.80 -17.87
C ARG A 81 11.09 2.04 -16.83
N LYS A 82 11.28 3.30 -16.43
CA LYS A 82 12.32 3.67 -15.45
C LYS A 82 12.07 2.96 -14.12
N GLU A 83 10.82 2.87 -13.70
CA GLU A 83 10.41 2.21 -12.47
C GLU A 83 10.63 0.70 -12.52
N PHE A 84 10.36 0.07 -13.67
CA PHE A 84 10.69 -1.33 -13.89
C PHE A 84 12.21 -1.57 -13.82
N LEU A 85 13.01 -0.73 -14.48
CA LEU A 85 14.48 -0.83 -14.42
C LEU A 85 15.02 -0.64 -12.99
N GLU A 86 14.49 0.32 -12.23
CA GLU A 86 14.84 0.48 -10.80
C GLU A 86 14.46 -0.75 -9.97
N SER A 87 13.31 -1.37 -10.23
CA SER A 87 12.92 -2.63 -9.57
C SER A 87 13.87 -3.80 -9.89
N CYS A 88 14.47 -3.77 -11.08
CA CYS A 88 15.42 -4.78 -11.55
C CYS A 88 16.90 -4.45 -11.25
N LYS A 89 17.19 -3.34 -10.56
CA LYS A 89 18.56 -2.88 -10.27
C LYS A 89 19.42 -3.93 -9.54
N LYS A 90 18.80 -4.74 -8.69
CA LYS A 90 19.46 -5.85 -7.99
C LYS A 90 20.04 -6.91 -8.95
N TYR A 91 19.45 -7.03 -10.14
CA TYR A 91 19.81 -8.00 -11.16
C TYR A 91 20.61 -7.40 -12.33
N LYS A 92 20.98 -6.11 -12.24
CA LYS A 92 21.79 -5.39 -13.24
C LYS A 92 21.17 -5.35 -14.64
N LEU A 93 19.84 -5.37 -14.75
CA LEU A 93 19.16 -5.19 -16.04
C LEU A 93 19.41 -3.77 -16.57
N THR A 94 19.93 -3.67 -17.78
CA THR A 94 20.16 -2.40 -18.48
C THR A 94 18.97 -2.01 -19.35
N GLU A 95 18.86 -0.72 -19.68
CA GLU A 95 17.82 -0.25 -20.63
C GLU A 95 18.01 -0.85 -22.02
N GLU A 96 19.26 -1.08 -22.45
CA GLU A 96 19.58 -1.70 -23.74
C GLU A 96 19.07 -3.14 -23.82
N GLU A 97 19.29 -3.95 -22.78
CA GLU A 97 18.78 -5.33 -22.71
C GLU A 97 17.25 -5.36 -22.67
N TYR A 98 16.62 -4.40 -21.98
CA TYR A 98 15.17 -4.25 -21.96
C TYR A 98 14.62 -3.96 -23.36
N LEU A 99 15.20 -2.99 -24.07
CA LEU A 99 14.76 -2.63 -25.43
C LEU A 99 15.05 -3.73 -26.43
N ALA A 100 16.19 -4.43 -26.29
CA ALA A 100 16.52 -5.58 -27.12
C ALA A 100 15.51 -6.72 -26.93
N ALA A 101 15.08 -7.01 -25.69
CA ALA A 101 14.07 -8.02 -25.41
C ALA A 101 12.69 -7.63 -25.97
N LEU A 102 12.33 -6.36 -25.89
CA LEU A 102 11.09 -5.83 -26.49
C LEU A 102 11.12 -5.96 -28.02
N GLN A 103 12.22 -5.57 -28.65
CA GLN A 103 12.40 -5.67 -30.09
C GLN A 103 12.36 -7.13 -30.55
N ASN A 104 13.06 -8.02 -29.85
CA ASN A 104 13.04 -9.46 -30.09
C ASN A 104 11.60 -10.00 -30.01
N ALA A 105 10.85 -9.71 -28.93
CA ALA A 105 9.46 -10.14 -28.82
C ALA A 105 8.56 -9.62 -29.96
N THR A 106 8.82 -8.40 -30.42
CA THR A 106 8.09 -7.80 -31.54
C THR A 106 8.45 -8.46 -32.88
N GLU A 107 9.72 -8.80 -33.10
CA GLU A 107 10.22 -9.45 -34.32
C GLU A 107 9.76 -10.91 -34.45
N PHE A 108 9.84 -11.70 -33.36
CA PHE A 108 9.40 -13.10 -33.34
C PHE A 108 7.88 -13.24 -33.23
N GLY A 109 7.18 -12.14 -32.95
CA GLY A 109 5.73 -12.06 -32.88
C GLY A 109 5.17 -12.54 -31.55
N PHE A 110 4.08 -11.90 -31.15
CA PHE A 110 3.38 -12.22 -29.92
C PHE A 110 2.37 -13.35 -30.11
N TYR A 111 2.32 -14.25 -29.13
CA TYR A 111 1.46 -15.44 -29.17
C TYR A 111 0.09 -15.19 -28.53
N ASP A 112 -0.99 -15.51 -29.25
CA ASP A 112 -2.35 -15.43 -28.69
C ASP A 112 -2.73 -16.72 -27.96
N THR A 113 -2.64 -16.67 -26.63
CA THR A 113 -3.06 -17.76 -25.73
C THR A 113 -4.54 -18.15 -25.82
N LYS A 114 -5.42 -17.32 -26.40
CA LYS A 114 -6.84 -17.65 -26.57
C LYS A 114 -7.14 -18.43 -27.84
N ALA A 115 -6.29 -18.28 -28.86
CA ALA A 115 -6.46 -18.96 -30.14
C ALA A 115 -5.96 -20.41 -30.09
N ASP A 116 -5.03 -20.71 -29.19
CA ASP A 116 -4.44 -22.03 -29.04
C ASP A 116 -5.20 -22.91 -28.03
N LYS A 117 -5.61 -24.10 -28.50
CA LYS A 117 -6.31 -25.10 -27.68
C LYS A 117 -5.34 -25.93 -26.83
N GLU A 118 -4.04 -25.94 -27.15
CA GLU A 118 -3.03 -26.70 -26.43
C GLU A 118 -2.35 -25.88 -25.31
N PHE A 119 -2.66 -24.58 -25.21
CA PHE A 119 -2.08 -23.71 -24.21
C PHE A 119 -2.48 -24.15 -22.79
N ASN A 120 -1.46 -24.44 -21.97
CA ASN A 120 -1.63 -24.81 -20.58
C ASN A 120 -0.92 -23.84 -19.65
N LYS A 121 -1.71 -23.06 -18.90
CA LYS A 121 -1.23 -22.08 -17.93
C LYS A 121 -0.29 -22.64 -16.86
N LYS A 122 -0.38 -23.94 -16.55
CA LYS A 122 0.42 -24.58 -15.49
C LYS A 122 1.82 -24.98 -15.97
N LYS A 123 2.06 -25.01 -17.28
CA LYS A 123 3.37 -25.36 -17.85
C LYS A 123 4.16 -24.08 -18.14
N ILE A 124 5.48 -24.19 -18.04
CA ILE A 124 6.38 -23.10 -18.41
C ILE A 124 6.20 -22.81 -19.89
N PHE A 125 5.95 -21.55 -20.20
CA PHE A 125 5.72 -21.09 -21.56
C PHE A 125 6.91 -20.26 -22.04
N ASN A 126 7.42 -20.58 -23.23
CA ASN A 126 8.68 -20.04 -23.74
C ASN A 126 8.48 -19.06 -24.91
N LYS A 127 7.29 -18.51 -25.08
CA LYS A 127 6.98 -17.55 -26.16
C LYS A 127 6.39 -16.26 -25.57
N PRO A 128 6.66 -15.10 -26.18
CA PRO A 128 6.04 -13.86 -25.75
C PRO A 128 4.54 -13.88 -26.02
N ILE A 129 3.74 -13.22 -25.18
CA ILE A 129 2.27 -13.28 -25.26
C ILE A 129 1.70 -11.98 -25.76
N LEU A 130 0.69 -12.08 -26.61
CA LEU A 130 -0.03 -10.93 -27.13
C LEU A 130 -0.87 -10.27 -26.03
N LEU A 131 -0.53 -9.03 -25.71
CA LEU A 131 -1.25 -8.24 -24.73
C LEU A 131 -2.23 -7.29 -25.42
N THR A 132 -3.43 -7.16 -24.85
CA THR A 132 -4.39 -6.16 -25.31
C THR A 132 -4.27 -4.90 -24.46
N LYS A 133 -4.05 -3.74 -25.09
CA LYS A 133 -3.99 -2.43 -24.39
C LYS A 133 -5.15 -2.18 -23.43
N LYS A 134 -6.37 -2.61 -23.78
CA LYS A 134 -7.56 -2.53 -22.91
C LYS A 134 -7.39 -3.31 -21.60
N LEU A 135 -6.82 -4.51 -21.66
CA LEU A 135 -6.61 -5.37 -20.49
C LEU A 135 -5.44 -4.88 -19.64
N VAL A 136 -4.36 -4.40 -20.27
CA VAL A 136 -3.25 -3.76 -19.57
C VAL A 136 -3.73 -2.53 -18.81
N LYS A 137 -4.55 -1.68 -19.43
CA LYS A 137 -5.17 -0.54 -18.75
C LYS A 137 -6.08 -0.97 -17.59
N ALA A 138 -6.91 -2.00 -17.79
CA ALA A 138 -7.76 -2.52 -16.71
C ALA A 138 -6.94 -3.07 -15.53
N ALA A 139 -5.78 -3.70 -15.80
CA ALA A 139 -4.87 -4.15 -14.76
C ALA A 139 -4.28 -2.97 -13.98
N TRP A 140 -3.85 -1.91 -14.68
CA TRP A 140 -3.41 -0.66 -14.05
C TRP A 140 -4.50 -0.05 -13.17
N ASP A 141 -5.71 0.14 -13.72
CA ASP A 141 -6.83 0.75 -13.00
C ASP A 141 -7.18 -0.05 -11.73
N SER A 142 -7.12 -1.39 -11.81
CA SER A 142 -7.35 -2.27 -10.66
C SER A 142 -6.31 -2.09 -9.56
N VAL A 143 -5.02 -2.05 -9.91
CA VAL A 143 -3.92 -1.86 -8.94
C VAL A 143 -3.96 -0.46 -8.35
N ALA A 144 -4.09 0.57 -9.19
CA ALA A 144 -4.17 1.96 -8.77
C ALA A 144 -5.33 2.15 -7.78
N THR A 145 -6.54 1.71 -8.14
CA THR A 145 -7.72 1.82 -7.26
C THR A 145 -7.50 1.13 -5.93
N ARG A 146 -6.95 -0.09 -5.92
CA ARG A 146 -6.67 -0.84 -4.69
C ARG A 146 -5.67 -0.10 -3.79
N ARG A 147 -4.57 0.41 -4.35
CA ARG A 147 -3.53 1.11 -3.60
C ARG A 147 -3.99 2.46 -3.10
N TYR A 148 -4.76 3.22 -3.88
CA TYR A 148 -5.40 4.44 -3.41
C TYR A 148 -6.36 4.17 -2.25
N ASN A 149 -7.21 3.14 -2.35
CA ASN A 149 -8.11 2.77 -1.26
C ASN A 149 -7.33 2.39 0.02
N TYR A 150 -6.20 1.71 -0.13
CA TYR A 150 -5.33 1.38 1.00
C TYR A 150 -4.73 2.63 1.66
N ASN A 151 -4.24 3.58 0.86
CA ASN A 151 -3.74 4.87 1.35
C ASN A 151 -4.85 5.66 2.05
N TYR A 152 -6.05 5.74 1.46
CA TYR A 152 -7.19 6.41 2.08
C TYR A 152 -7.60 5.75 3.39
N ALA A 153 -7.65 4.43 3.46
CA ALA A 153 -7.94 3.71 4.69
C ALA A 153 -6.94 4.06 5.81
N HIS A 154 -5.65 4.20 5.48
CA HIS A 154 -4.63 4.66 6.43
C HIS A 154 -4.89 6.09 6.89
N TRP A 155 -5.12 7.02 5.97
CA TRP A 155 -5.42 8.41 6.32
C TRP A 155 -6.67 8.56 7.19
N PHE A 156 -7.74 7.82 6.88
CA PHE A 156 -8.95 7.82 7.71
C PHE A 156 -8.72 7.17 9.07
N GLY A 157 -7.92 6.10 9.14
CA GLY A 157 -7.50 5.49 10.40
C GLY A 157 -6.75 6.48 11.29
N ILE A 158 -5.74 7.17 10.73
CA ILE A 158 -4.97 8.20 11.44
C ILE A 158 -5.89 9.32 11.92
N ALA A 159 -6.74 9.86 11.05
CA ALA A 159 -7.65 10.96 11.41
C ALA A 159 -8.60 10.57 12.55
N LEU A 160 -9.15 9.36 12.52
CA LEU A 160 -10.02 8.83 13.57
C LEU A 160 -9.26 8.64 14.89
N CYS A 161 -8.06 8.09 14.84
CA CYS A 161 -7.21 7.94 16.03
C CYS A 161 -6.84 9.30 16.65
N CYS A 162 -6.45 10.29 15.83
CA CYS A 162 -6.16 11.65 16.30
C CYS A 162 -7.39 12.32 16.92
N TYR A 163 -8.57 12.15 16.32
CA TYR A 163 -9.82 12.66 16.86
C TYR A 163 -10.12 12.09 18.26
N TRP A 164 -10.07 10.76 18.41
CA TRP A 164 -10.34 10.13 19.70
C TRP A 164 -9.28 10.44 20.75
N TYR A 165 -8.00 10.49 20.34
CA TYR A 165 -6.93 10.93 21.20
C TYR A 165 -7.20 12.34 21.76
N PHE A 166 -7.61 13.28 20.91
CA PHE A 166 -7.95 14.64 21.33
C PHE A 166 -9.13 14.67 22.30
N VAL A 167 -10.20 13.92 22.03
CA VAL A 167 -11.37 13.83 22.94
C VAL A 167 -10.97 13.31 24.32
N VAL A 168 -10.20 12.22 24.39
CA VAL A 168 -9.72 11.65 25.65
C VAL A 168 -8.74 12.60 26.35
N PHE A 169 -7.87 13.27 25.59
CA PHE A 169 -6.92 14.25 26.13
C PHE A 169 -7.63 15.43 26.80
N VAL A 170 -8.66 16.00 26.16
CA VAL A 170 -9.48 17.05 26.74
C VAL A 170 -10.20 16.55 28.00
N ALA A 171 -10.81 15.35 27.96
CA ALA A 171 -11.44 14.76 29.13
C ALA A 171 -10.45 14.57 30.31
N ALA A 172 -9.22 14.13 30.03
CA ALA A 172 -8.17 13.98 31.03
C ALA A 172 -7.76 15.33 31.65
N ILE A 173 -7.55 16.37 30.84
CA ILE A 173 -7.29 17.74 31.34
C ILE A 173 -8.45 18.20 32.23
N CYS A 174 -9.69 17.94 31.78
CA CYS A 174 -10.87 18.35 32.49
C CYS A 174 -10.95 17.70 33.88
N ASN A 175 -10.74 16.39 33.95
CA ASN A 175 -10.74 15.62 35.19
C ASN A 175 -9.57 16.03 36.12
N LEU A 176 -8.38 16.24 35.56
CA LEU A 176 -7.21 16.70 36.30
C LEU A 176 -7.44 18.09 36.91
N THR A 177 -8.04 19.01 36.16
CA THR A 177 -8.35 20.37 36.63
C THR A 177 -9.37 20.35 37.77
N TYR A 178 -10.40 19.50 37.67
CA TYR A 178 -11.38 19.31 38.74
C TYR A 178 -10.74 18.75 40.01
N PHE A 179 -9.82 17.79 39.87
CA PHE A 179 -9.10 17.19 40.99
C PHE A 179 -8.15 18.17 41.69
N LEU A 180 -7.34 18.93 40.94
CA LEU A 180 -6.34 19.84 41.50
C LEU A 180 -6.94 21.16 42.01
N PHE A 181 -7.97 21.68 41.33
CA PHE A 181 -8.54 23.00 41.63
C PHE A 181 -10.08 22.97 41.76
N PRO A 182 -10.65 22.19 42.70
CA PRO A 182 -12.10 22.03 42.82
C PRO A 182 -12.83 23.35 43.12
N SER A 183 -12.19 24.26 43.86
CA SER A 183 -12.76 25.58 44.18
C SER A 183 -12.85 26.49 42.96
N PHE A 184 -11.89 26.40 42.03
CA PHE A 184 -11.91 27.16 40.78
C PHE A 184 -13.07 26.72 39.88
N VAL A 185 -13.26 25.40 39.72
CA VAL A 185 -14.37 24.85 38.92
C VAL A 185 -15.74 25.18 39.54
N LYS A 186 -15.86 25.15 40.87
CA LYS A 186 -17.09 25.55 41.58
C LYS A 186 -17.38 27.05 41.49
N SER A 187 -16.35 27.88 41.27
CA SER A 187 -16.48 29.34 41.15
C SER A 187 -16.98 29.78 39.77
N MET A 188 -16.93 28.94 38.75
CA MET A 188 -17.41 29.25 37.40
C MET A 188 -18.94 29.24 37.33
N LYS A 189 -19.58 30.36 37.69
CA LYS A 189 -21.05 30.55 37.63
C LYS A 189 -21.43 31.43 36.44
N GLY A 190 -21.86 30.81 35.35
CA GLY A 190 -22.38 31.46 34.14
C GLY A 190 -23.00 30.42 33.19
N TRP A 191 -23.92 30.80 32.31
CA TRP A 191 -24.68 29.81 31.51
C TRP A 191 -23.78 28.95 30.59
N TYR A 192 -22.78 29.57 29.94
CA TYR A 192 -21.72 28.85 29.21
C TYR A 192 -20.87 27.94 30.12
N CYS A 193 -20.63 28.37 31.35
CA CYS A 193 -19.88 27.62 32.36
C CYS A 193 -20.67 26.45 32.94
N GLN A 194 -22.01 26.51 32.96
CA GLN A 194 -22.87 25.39 33.37
C GLN A 194 -22.89 24.27 32.32
N CYS A 195 -22.88 24.62 31.02
CA CYS A 195 -22.68 23.64 29.95
C CYS A 195 -21.32 22.96 30.04
N LEU A 196 -20.25 23.75 30.27
CA LEU A 196 -18.94 23.20 30.54
C LEU A 196 -18.97 22.30 31.79
N GLN A 197 -19.48 22.75 32.93
CA GLN A 197 -19.59 21.94 34.15
C GLN A 197 -20.31 20.60 33.90
N LYS A 198 -21.37 20.57 33.09
CA LYS A 198 -22.03 19.31 32.70
C LYS A 198 -21.13 18.39 31.87
N VAL A 199 -20.34 18.94 30.94
CA VAL A 199 -19.34 18.19 30.18
C VAL A 199 -18.21 17.67 31.09
N PHE A 200 -17.70 18.49 32.00
CA PHE A 200 -16.72 18.08 33.01
C PHE A 200 -17.27 16.96 33.90
N HIS A 201 -18.52 17.07 34.37
CA HIS A 201 -19.15 16.08 35.23
C HIS A 201 -19.44 14.76 34.50
N PHE A 202 -19.86 14.80 33.23
CA PHE A 202 -20.08 13.61 32.41
C PHE A 202 -18.76 12.91 32.07
N ALA A 203 -17.69 13.67 31.80
CA ALA A 203 -16.34 13.14 31.56
C ALA A 203 -15.68 12.51 32.81
N SER A 204 -16.18 12.80 34.02
CA SER A 204 -15.71 12.15 35.26
C SER A 204 -16.37 10.80 35.55
N TYR A 205 -17.45 10.42 34.83
CA TYR A 205 -18.14 9.14 34.98
C TYR A 205 -17.84 8.12 33.87
N VAL A 206 -17.10 8.52 32.84
CA VAL A 206 -16.55 7.65 31.78
C VAL A 206 -15.12 7.29 32.15
#